data_AF-A0A455VFR3-F1
#
_entry.id   AF-A0A455VFR3-F1
#
_cell.length_a   1.000
_cell.length_b   1.000
_cell.length_c   1.000
_cell.angle_alpha   90.00
_cell.angle_beta   90.00
_cell.angle_gamma   90.00
#
_symmetry.space_group_name_H-M   'P 1'
#
loop_
_entity.id
_entity.type
_entity.pdbx_description
1 polymer ?
#
loop_
_entity_poly.entity_id
_entity_poly.type
_entity_poly.pdbx_seq_one_letter_code
_entity_poly.pdbx_strand_id
1 'polypeptide(L)'
;MQKIISLLQRGLAHLWSRGVVQRLDSGKACQSVDVALLAGETKAGMEYLEPYGFTSTAHAGAEGIALFLAGDRSHGIVINVADRRYRLKSLKSGEVAIYTDEGDSIMLKRGRLIEATTDTFIIHAKNKIVLDTQQVETPGKITAAQSIVSRAEVQDKAGSMSTMRMQYNTHDHKGDSGGVTGKPNQQM
;
A
#
# COMPACT_ATOMS: atom_id res chain seq x y z
N MET A 1 -29.11 -41.78 -27.10
CA MET A 1 -29.31 -40.63 -26.19
C MET A 1 -28.28 -40.60 -25.05
N GLN A 2 -28.11 -41.67 -24.27
CA GLN A 2 -27.14 -41.74 -23.16
C GLN A 2 -25.69 -41.39 -23.54
N LYS A 3 -25.18 -41.85 -24.70
CA LYS A 3 -23.82 -41.50 -25.18
C LYS A 3 -23.64 -39.99 -25.40
N ILE A 4 -24.62 -39.32 -26.01
CA ILE A 4 -24.58 -37.87 -26.28
C ILE A 4 -24.61 -37.09 -24.96
N ILE A 5 -25.47 -37.48 -24.03
CA ILE A 5 -25.56 -36.87 -22.70
C ILE A 5 -24.23 -37.05 -21.94
N SER A 6 -23.60 -38.22 -22.04
CA SER A 6 -22.30 -38.47 -21.39
C SER A 6 -21.16 -37.63 -21.95
N LEU A 7 -21.17 -37.33 -23.25
CA LEU A 7 -20.17 -36.47 -23.89
C LEU A 7 -20.33 -35.02 -23.44
N LEU A 8 -21.57 -34.52 -23.39
CA LEU A 8 -21.88 -33.20 -22.87
C LEU A 8 -21.51 -33.05 -21.40
N GLN A 9 -21.84 -34.05 -20.56
CA GLN A 9 -21.47 -34.06 -19.15
C GLN A 9 -19.97 -33.99 -18.94
N ARG A 10 -19.17 -34.76 -19.71
CA ARG A 10 -17.70 -34.68 -19.64
C ARG A 10 -17.17 -33.32 -20.08
N GLY A 11 -17.69 -32.77 -21.19
CA GLY A 11 -17.30 -31.44 -21.66
C GLY A 11 -17.56 -30.36 -20.61
N LEU A 12 -18.75 -30.38 -20.00
CA LEU A 12 -19.12 -29.48 -18.90
C LEU A 12 -18.21 -29.64 -17.67
N ALA A 13 -17.87 -30.87 -17.30
CA ALA A 13 -17.00 -31.16 -16.16
C ALA A 13 -15.56 -30.66 -16.38
N HIS A 14 -15.13 -30.46 -17.62
CA HIS A 14 -13.77 -30.00 -17.94
C HIS A 14 -13.62 -28.49 -18.01
N LEU A 15 -14.72 -27.72 -18.05
CA LEU A 15 -14.71 -26.26 -18.27
C LEU A 15 -13.95 -25.47 -17.21
N TRP A 16 -13.86 -26.00 -15.99
CA TRP A 16 -13.17 -25.32 -14.91
C TRP A 16 -12.59 -26.34 -13.92
N SER A 17 -11.57 -25.92 -13.18
CA SER A 17 -11.01 -26.69 -12.08
C SER A 17 -10.49 -25.76 -11.00
N ARG A 18 -10.70 -26.15 -9.74
CA ARG A 18 -9.86 -25.62 -8.66
C ARG A 18 -8.44 -26.15 -8.82
N GLY A 19 -7.48 -25.34 -8.42
CA GLY A 19 -6.08 -25.69 -8.44
C GLY A 19 -5.32 -25.12 -7.26
N VAL A 20 -4.14 -25.65 -7.05
CA VAL A 20 -3.13 -25.14 -6.11
C VAL A 20 -1.95 -24.66 -6.94
N VAL A 21 -1.55 -23.41 -6.71
CA VAL A 21 -0.38 -22.78 -7.32
C VAL A 21 0.87 -23.49 -6.84
N GLN A 22 1.68 -23.97 -7.77
CA GLN A 22 3.00 -24.53 -7.51
C GLN A 22 4.08 -23.46 -7.72
N ARG A 23 3.91 -22.62 -8.75
CA ARG A 23 4.84 -21.55 -9.08
C ARG A 23 4.13 -20.46 -9.88
N LEU A 24 4.50 -19.20 -9.65
CA LEU A 24 4.14 -18.05 -10.46
C LEU A 24 5.40 -17.42 -11.08
N ASP A 25 5.31 -17.02 -12.34
CA ASP A 25 6.35 -16.31 -13.09
C ASP A 25 5.80 -14.96 -13.57
N SER A 26 6.18 -13.90 -12.84
CA SER A 26 5.79 -12.52 -13.10
C SER A 26 6.77 -11.76 -14.01
N GLY A 27 7.72 -12.45 -14.66
CA GLY A 27 8.68 -11.81 -15.58
C GLY A 27 8.11 -11.53 -16.98
N LYS A 28 6.93 -12.08 -17.29
CA LYS A 28 6.28 -12.00 -18.60
C LYS A 28 5.19 -10.94 -18.63
N ALA A 29 4.84 -10.47 -19.83
CA ALA A 29 3.75 -9.49 -20.02
C ALA A 29 2.39 -10.02 -19.55
N CYS A 30 2.13 -11.32 -19.73
CA CYS A 30 1.06 -12.05 -19.08
C CYS A 30 1.72 -13.01 -18.09
N GLN A 31 1.39 -12.86 -16.80
CA GLN A 31 1.95 -13.72 -15.75
C GLN A 31 1.62 -15.18 -16.07
N SER A 32 2.59 -16.08 -15.87
CA SER A 32 2.36 -17.52 -16.10
C SER A 32 2.39 -18.30 -14.79
N VAL A 33 1.57 -19.34 -14.71
CA VAL A 33 1.36 -20.12 -13.50
C VAL A 33 1.45 -21.62 -13.77
N ASP A 34 2.15 -22.30 -12.88
CA ASP A 34 2.14 -23.76 -12.79
C ASP A 34 1.16 -24.16 -11.69
N VAL A 35 0.18 -25.01 -12.01
CA VAL A 35 -0.91 -25.41 -11.11
C VAL A 35 -1.05 -26.93 -11.03
N ALA A 36 -1.31 -27.42 -9.83
CA ALA A 36 -1.86 -28.75 -9.61
C ALA A 36 -3.39 -28.64 -9.54
N LEU A 37 -4.09 -29.40 -10.36
CA LEU A 37 -5.53 -29.43 -10.51
C LEU A 37 -6.10 -30.70 -9.86
N LEU A 38 -7.43 -30.87 -9.95
CA LEU A 38 -8.09 -32.06 -9.41
C LEU A 38 -7.61 -33.34 -10.10
N ALA A 39 -7.73 -34.47 -9.39
CA ALA A 39 -7.32 -35.80 -9.87
C ALA A 39 -5.83 -35.93 -10.26
N GLY A 40 -4.95 -35.11 -9.67
CA GLY A 40 -3.50 -35.21 -9.85
C GLY A 40 -2.97 -34.63 -11.16
N GLU A 41 -3.81 -33.94 -11.94
CA GLU A 41 -3.38 -33.25 -13.15
C GLU A 41 -2.49 -32.05 -12.80
N THR A 42 -1.39 -31.89 -13.51
CA THR A 42 -0.51 -30.71 -13.39
C THR A 42 -0.43 -29.99 -14.73
N LYS A 43 -0.49 -28.67 -14.69
CA LYS A 43 -0.31 -27.80 -15.86
C LYS A 43 0.77 -26.78 -15.57
N ALA A 44 1.65 -26.57 -16.54
CA ALA A 44 2.74 -25.61 -16.44
C ALA A 44 2.53 -24.50 -17.47
N GLY A 45 2.94 -23.28 -17.11
CA GLY A 45 2.91 -22.13 -18.01
C GLY A 45 1.52 -21.69 -18.44
N MET A 46 0.47 -21.99 -17.67
CA MET A 46 -0.87 -21.47 -17.94
C MET A 46 -0.86 -19.95 -17.80
N GLU A 47 -1.65 -19.24 -18.60
CA GLU A 47 -1.80 -17.80 -18.47
C GLU A 47 -2.58 -17.46 -17.20
N TYR A 48 -2.10 -16.47 -16.45
CA TYR A 48 -2.82 -15.87 -15.34
C TYR A 48 -3.25 -14.45 -15.73
N LEU A 49 -4.55 -14.28 -16.01
CA LEU A 49 -5.11 -12.98 -16.33
C LEU A 49 -5.49 -12.24 -15.06
N GLU A 50 -4.80 -11.12 -14.81
CA GLU A 50 -5.00 -10.26 -13.65
C GLU A 50 -5.94 -9.09 -13.98
N PRO A 51 -6.77 -8.62 -13.03
CA PRO A 51 -7.50 -7.37 -13.19
C PRO A 51 -6.54 -6.19 -13.41
N TYR A 52 -6.81 -5.34 -14.39
CA TYR A 52 -5.98 -4.16 -14.66
C TYR A 52 -5.80 -3.29 -13.40
N GLY A 53 -4.55 -2.90 -13.13
CA GLY A 53 -4.18 -2.12 -11.94
C GLY A 53 -3.88 -2.95 -10.70
N PHE A 54 -4.07 -4.27 -10.75
CA PHE A 54 -3.69 -5.20 -9.68
C PHE A 54 -2.76 -6.26 -10.24
N THR A 55 -1.64 -6.50 -9.57
CA THR A 55 -0.75 -7.61 -9.88
C THR A 55 -0.22 -8.20 -8.58
N SER A 56 -0.08 -9.52 -8.52
CA SER A 56 0.38 -10.21 -7.31
C SER A 56 1.12 -11.52 -7.61
N THR A 57 2.16 -11.79 -6.83
CA THR A 57 2.92 -13.02 -6.86
C THR A 57 2.66 -13.83 -5.61
N ALA A 58 1.53 -14.56 -5.61
CA ALA A 58 1.17 -15.40 -4.48
C ALA A 58 2.18 -16.53 -4.25
N HIS A 59 2.29 -16.96 -2.99
CA HIS A 59 3.17 -18.07 -2.60
C HIS A 59 2.68 -19.40 -3.15
N ALA A 60 3.62 -20.35 -3.32
CA ALA A 60 3.27 -21.74 -3.56
C ALA A 60 2.32 -22.25 -2.46
N GLY A 61 1.30 -23.02 -2.86
CA GLY A 61 0.19 -23.42 -2.00
C GLY A 61 -1.02 -22.49 -2.03
N ALA A 62 -0.94 -21.33 -2.70
CA ALA A 62 -2.12 -20.50 -2.96
C ALA A 62 -3.14 -21.25 -3.84
N GLU A 63 -4.41 -20.91 -3.71
CA GLU A 63 -5.49 -21.55 -4.44
C GLU A 63 -5.87 -20.73 -5.66
N GLY A 64 -6.24 -21.39 -6.76
CA GLY A 64 -6.72 -20.70 -7.94
C GLY A 64 -7.88 -21.40 -8.64
N ILE A 65 -8.51 -20.66 -9.56
CA ILE A 65 -9.51 -21.18 -10.49
C ILE A 65 -8.94 -21.15 -11.89
N ALA A 66 -8.82 -22.33 -12.50
CA ALA A 66 -8.47 -22.51 -13.89
C ALA A 66 -9.73 -22.71 -14.73
N LEU A 67 -9.84 -21.97 -15.82
CA LEU A 67 -10.88 -22.11 -16.84
C LEU A 67 -10.29 -22.78 -18.09
N PHE A 68 -11.08 -23.62 -18.74
CA PHE A 68 -10.70 -24.35 -19.95
C PHE A 68 -11.77 -24.12 -21.00
N LEU A 69 -11.46 -23.25 -21.96
CA LEU A 69 -12.40 -22.83 -22.99
C LEU A 69 -12.81 -24.05 -23.83
N ALA A 70 -14.11 -24.21 -24.08
CA ALA A 70 -14.70 -25.38 -24.75
C ALA A 70 -14.35 -26.75 -24.11
N GLY A 71 -13.84 -26.78 -22.87
CA GLY A 71 -13.41 -28.00 -22.18
C GLY A 71 -12.05 -28.52 -22.64
N ASP A 72 -11.29 -27.74 -23.43
CA ASP A 72 -9.95 -28.09 -23.86
C ASP A 72 -8.95 -27.93 -22.71
N ARG A 73 -8.49 -29.06 -22.16
CA ARG A 73 -7.51 -29.10 -21.06
C ARG A 73 -6.11 -28.67 -21.48
N SER A 74 -5.81 -28.54 -22.78
CA SER A 74 -4.50 -28.11 -23.26
C SER A 74 -4.27 -26.61 -23.09
N HIS A 75 -5.33 -25.81 -23.10
CA HIS A 75 -5.27 -24.35 -23.10
C HIS A 75 -6.20 -23.77 -22.03
N GLY A 76 -5.69 -23.70 -20.80
CA GLY A 76 -6.43 -23.11 -19.71
C GLY A 76 -5.87 -21.77 -19.26
N ILE A 77 -6.73 -20.98 -18.62
CA ILE A 77 -6.44 -19.65 -18.09
C ILE A 77 -6.80 -19.64 -16.61
N VAL A 78 -5.89 -19.17 -15.77
CA VAL A 78 -6.19 -18.86 -14.36
C VAL A 78 -6.72 -17.44 -14.28
N ILE A 79 -7.81 -17.23 -13.53
CA ILE A 79 -8.48 -15.93 -13.45
C ILE A 79 -8.60 -15.38 -12.02
N ASN A 80 -8.25 -16.18 -11.02
CA ASN A 80 -8.29 -15.77 -9.62
C ASN A 80 -7.27 -16.62 -8.87
N VAL A 81 -6.43 -15.96 -8.07
CA VAL A 81 -5.52 -16.60 -7.13
C VAL A 81 -5.77 -15.98 -5.76
N ALA A 82 -5.95 -16.83 -4.75
CA ALA A 82 -6.21 -16.42 -3.39
C ALA A 82 -5.36 -17.24 -2.41
N ASP A 83 -4.79 -16.57 -1.41
CA ASP A 83 -4.06 -17.23 -0.34
C ASP A 83 -4.75 -17.03 1.01
N ARG A 84 -5.46 -18.06 1.46
CA ARG A 84 -6.19 -18.03 2.72
C ARG A 84 -5.29 -17.93 3.95
N ARG A 85 -3.99 -18.23 3.84
CA ARG A 85 -3.03 -18.11 4.95
C ARG A 85 -2.88 -16.67 5.41
N TYR A 86 -2.90 -15.74 4.45
CA TYR A 86 -2.62 -14.32 4.67
C TYR A 86 -3.86 -13.44 4.55
N ARG A 87 -5.02 -14.02 4.18
CA ARG A 87 -6.29 -13.29 4.08
C ARG A 87 -6.60 -12.54 5.38
N LEU A 88 -6.67 -11.21 5.30
CA LEU A 88 -7.15 -10.37 6.41
C LEU A 88 -8.52 -10.86 6.89
N LYS A 89 -8.74 -10.91 8.19
CA LYS A 89 -10.01 -11.36 8.79
C LYS A 89 -10.73 -10.18 9.44
N SER A 90 -12.01 -10.37 9.75
CA SER A 90 -12.79 -9.43 10.57
C SER A 90 -12.99 -8.01 9.98
N LEU A 91 -12.92 -7.86 8.66
CA LEU A 91 -13.38 -6.63 7.98
C LEU A 91 -14.89 -6.48 8.16
N LYS A 92 -15.35 -5.25 8.41
CA LYS A 92 -16.78 -4.94 8.43
C LYS A 92 -17.33 -4.93 7.01
N SER A 93 -18.64 -5.15 6.88
CA SER A 93 -19.31 -5.09 5.58
C SER A 93 -19.05 -3.74 4.88
N GLY A 94 -18.59 -3.81 3.63
CA GLY A 94 -18.22 -2.66 2.80
C GLY A 94 -16.79 -2.14 2.98
N GLU A 95 -15.96 -2.75 3.83
CA GLU A 95 -14.52 -2.42 3.91
C GLU A 95 -13.72 -3.17 2.84
N VAL A 96 -12.67 -2.54 2.33
CA VAL A 96 -11.79 -3.07 1.29
C VAL A 96 -10.34 -2.88 1.71
N ALA A 97 -9.46 -3.83 1.39
CA ALA A 97 -8.06 -3.74 1.73
C ALA A 97 -7.16 -4.38 0.67
N ILE A 98 -5.96 -3.84 0.54
CA ILE A 98 -4.81 -4.44 -0.15
C ILE A 98 -3.79 -4.79 0.94
N TYR A 99 -3.14 -5.96 0.85
CA TYR A 99 -2.27 -6.48 1.90
C TYR A 99 -1.20 -7.43 1.38
N THR A 100 -0.13 -7.62 2.15
CA THR A 100 0.94 -8.60 1.92
C THR A 100 0.94 -9.68 2.99
N ASP A 101 1.71 -10.75 2.77
CA ASP A 101 1.94 -11.80 3.77
C ASP A 101 2.81 -11.35 4.95
N GLU A 102 3.58 -10.27 4.79
CA GLU A 102 4.42 -9.67 5.83
C GLU A 102 3.62 -8.81 6.81
N GLY A 103 2.35 -8.50 6.51
CA GLY A 103 1.45 -7.74 7.37
C GLY A 103 1.24 -6.29 6.96
N ASP A 104 1.86 -5.83 5.86
CA ASP A 104 1.56 -4.51 5.31
C ASP A 104 0.13 -4.46 4.79
N SER A 105 -0.51 -3.29 4.91
CA SER A 105 -1.84 -3.09 4.36
C SER A 105 -2.21 -1.64 4.09
N ILE A 106 -3.14 -1.45 3.16
CA ILE A 106 -3.91 -0.21 2.99
C ILE A 106 -5.38 -0.60 3.06
N MET A 107 -6.10 -0.09 4.07
CA MET A 107 -7.49 -0.44 4.35
C MET A 107 -8.41 0.77 4.22
N LEU A 108 -9.47 0.63 3.41
CA LEU A 108 -10.58 1.58 3.30
C LEU A 108 -11.70 1.13 4.25
N LYS A 109 -11.76 1.77 5.42
CA LYS A 109 -12.60 1.40 6.56
C LYS A 109 -13.88 2.24 6.64
N ARG A 110 -14.86 1.78 7.43
CA ARG A 110 -16.08 2.55 7.72
C ARG A 110 -15.73 3.86 8.42
N GLY A 111 -16.55 4.90 8.20
CA GLY A 111 -16.28 6.25 8.71
C GLY A 111 -15.40 7.12 7.79
N ARG A 112 -15.13 6.66 6.55
CA ARG A 112 -14.28 7.35 5.56
C ARG A 112 -12.82 7.44 6.02
N LEU A 113 -12.32 6.35 6.58
CA LEU A 113 -10.96 6.24 7.12
C LEU A 113 -10.12 5.36 6.20
N ILE A 114 -8.95 5.87 5.81
CA ILE A 114 -7.91 5.07 5.18
C ILE A 114 -6.82 4.84 6.21
N GLU A 115 -6.47 3.58 6.44
CA GLU A 115 -5.41 3.17 7.37
C GLU A 115 -4.34 2.40 6.59
N ALA A 116 -3.11 2.93 6.60
CA ALA A 116 -1.95 2.27 6.02
C ALA A 116 -1.05 1.76 7.15
N THR A 117 -0.72 0.47 7.15
CA THR A 117 0.19 -0.17 8.11
C THR A 117 1.39 -0.70 7.36
N THR A 118 2.59 -0.28 7.75
CA THR A 118 3.87 -0.74 7.20
C THR A 118 5.03 -0.30 8.08
N ASP A 119 6.18 -0.96 7.96
CA ASP A 119 7.42 -0.53 8.63
C ASP A 119 8.07 0.66 7.92
N THR A 120 8.00 0.74 6.59
CA THR A 120 8.63 1.82 5.80
C THR A 120 7.67 2.36 4.75
N PHE A 121 7.23 3.61 4.90
CA PHE A 121 6.33 4.28 3.96
C PHE A 121 7.05 5.35 3.13
N ILE A 122 7.26 5.05 1.83
CA ILE A 122 7.97 5.94 0.89
C ILE A 122 6.98 6.53 -0.12
N ILE A 123 6.96 7.86 -0.23
CA ILE A 123 6.12 8.58 -1.21
C ILE A 123 7.02 9.24 -2.26
N HIS A 124 7.00 8.71 -3.48
CA HIS A 124 7.68 9.30 -4.63
C HIS A 124 6.73 10.20 -5.43
N ALA A 125 6.74 11.50 -5.12
CA ALA A 125 5.98 12.51 -5.85
C ALA A 125 6.91 13.50 -6.56
N LYS A 126 6.78 13.63 -7.88
CA LYS A 126 7.66 14.50 -8.69
C LYS A 126 7.47 15.99 -8.42
N ASN A 127 6.23 16.42 -8.20
CA ASN A 127 5.88 17.84 -8.17
C ASN A 127 5.56 18.34 -6.76
N LYS A 128 4.63 17.69 -6.06
CA LYS A 128 4.14 18.16 -4.75
C LYS A 128 3.43 17.04 -3.98
N ILE A 129 3.58 17.06 -2.66
CA ILE A 129 2.68 16.40 -1.71
C ILE A 129 1.89 17.49 -0.98
N VAL A 130 0.57 17.32 -0.86
CA VAL A 130 -0.31 18.23 -0.11
C VAL A 130 -0.99 17.44 1.00
N LEU A 131 -0.90 17.95 2.23
CA LEU A 131 -1.61 17.44 3.39
C LEU A 131 -2.64 18.49 3.81
N ASP A 132 -3.85 18.39 3.27
CA ASP A 132 -4.96 19.31 3.59
C ASP A 132 -5.73 18.79 4.81
N THR A 133 -5.18 19.08 5.97
CA THR A 133 -5.70 18.66 7.27
C THR A 133 -5.41 19.75 8.30
N GLN A 134 -6.21 19.81 9.37
CA GLN A 134 -6.01 20.75 10.47
C GLN A 134 -4.75 20.44 11.27
N GLN A 135 -4.30 19.17 11.26
CA GLN A 135 -3.20 18.73 12.09
C GLN A 135 -2.40 17.61 11.43
N VAL A 136 -1.07 17.70 11.55
CA VAL A 136 -0.10 16.66 11.20
C VAL A 136 0.75 16.41 12.44
N GLU A 137 0.75 15.17 12.95
CA GLU A 137 1.57 14.77 14.10
C GLU A 137 2.63 13.75 13.66
N THR A 138 3.84 13.90 14.18
CA THR A 138 4.90 12.90 14.07
C THR A 138 5.71 12.86 15.36
N PRO A 139 5.96 11.68 15.95
CA PRO A 139 6.80 11.57 17.13
C PRO A 139 8.30 11.75 16.81
N GLY A 140 8.67 11.73 15.53
CA GLY A 140 10.06 11.68 15.08
C GLY A 140 10.61 13.01 14.58
N LYS A 141 11.86 12.96 14.11
CA LYS A 141 12.56 14.09 13.50
C LYS A 141 11.96 14.43 12.13
N ILE A 142 11.78 15.72 11.85
CA ILE A 142 11.52 16.25 10.51
C ILE A 142 12.84 16.78 9.93
N THR A 143 13.22 16.31 8.74
CA THR A 143 14.40 16.81 8.01
C THR A 143 13.95 17.39 6.67
N ALA A 144 14.32 18.65 6.39
CA ALA A 144 14.09 19.30 5.12
C ALA A 144 15.43 19.77 4.53
N ALA A 145 15.66 19.48 3.24
CA ALA A 145 16.88 19.93 2.54
C ALA A 145 16.85 21.43 2.20
N GLN A 146 15.65 22.03 2.22
CA GLN A 146 15.42 23.45 1.97
C GLN A 146 14.57 24.03 3.11
N SER A 147 14.00 25.21 2.88
CA SER A 147 13.25 25.97 3.86
C SER A 147 12.00 25.24 4.38
N ILE A 148 11.77 25.38 5.68
CA ILE A 148 10.47 25.17 6.32
C ILE A 148 9.86 26.57 6.50
N VAL A 149 8.73 26.83 5.86
CA VAL A 149 8.06 28.13 5.89
C VAL A 149 6.76 28.00 6.67
N SER A 150 6.67 28.71 7.79
CA SER A 150 5.42 28.85 8.56
C SER A 150 4.82 30.23 8.34
N ARG A 151 3.50 30.30 8.16
CA ARG A 151 2.72 31.56 8.17
C ARG A 151 2.23 31.93 9.57
N ALA A 152 2.40 31.02 10.53
CA ALA A 152 2.03 31.18 11.92
C ALA A 152 3.27 31.00 12.80
N GLU A 153 3.06 30.93 14.11
CA GLU A 153 4.16 30.83 15.04
C GLU A 153 4.91 29.49 14.95
N VAL A 154 6.22 29.54 15.20
CA VAL A 154 7.06 28.35 15.38
C VAL A 154 7.56 28.35 16.81
N GLN A 155 7.33 27.23 17.51
CA GLN A 155 7.68 27.06 18.91
C GLN A 155 8.32 25.70 19.16
N ASP A 156 9.18 25.65 20.17
CA ASP A 156 9.70 24.44 20.77
C ASP A 156 9.29 24.36 22.25
N LYS A 157 9.96 23.51 23.03
CA LYS A 157 9.67 23.34 24.46
C LYS A 157 10.04 24.58 25.30
N ALA A 158 10.97 25.39 24.86
CA ALA A 158 11.54 26.51 25.61
C ALA A 158 10.93 27.86 25.22
N GLY A 159 10.48 28.03 23.98
CA GLY A 159 9.86 29.27 23.54
C GLY A 159 9.46 29.29 22.07
N SER A 160 9.18 30.50 21.56
CA SER A 160 8.82 30.73 20.16
C SER A 160 9.84 31.60 19.43
N MET A 161 9.84 31.51 18.10
CA MET A 161 10.61 32.42 17.24
C MET A 161 10.24 33.89 17.51
N SER A 162 8.97 34.21 17.72
CA SER A 162 8.55 35.57 18.09
C SER A 162 9.07 36.03 19.44
N THR A 163 9.12 35.14 20.44
CA THR A 163 9.69 35.47 21.75
C THR A 163 11.18 35.78 21.62
N MET A 164 11.92 35.00 20.83
CA MET A 164 13.33 35.28 20.56
C MET A 164 13.53 36.63 19.85
N ARG A 165 12.71 36.94 18.84
CA ARG A 165 12.73 38.25 18.17
C ARG A 165 12.42 39.38 19.14
N MET A 166 11.42 39.23 20.00
CA MET A 166 11.09 40.26 21.00
C MET A 166 12.21 40.46 22.02
N GLN A 167 12.74 39.38 22.58
CA GLN A 167 13.86 39.44 23.53
C GLN A 167 15.07 40.12 22.89
N TYR A 168 15.41 39.76 21.65
CA TYR A 168 16.48 40.43 20.92
C TYR A 168 16.14 41.90 20.66
N ASN A 169 15.00 42.23 20.06
CA ASN A 169 14.66 43.61 19.70
C ASN A 169 14.52 44.54 20.92
N THR A 170 14.38 43.99 22.12
CA THR A 170 14.18 44.75 23.36
C THR A 170 15.26 44.54 24.42
N HIS A 171 16.36 43.83 24.14
CA HIS A 171 17.42 43.67 25.14
C HIS A 171 18.22 44.97 25.34
N ASP A 172 18.76 45.14 26.54
CA ASP A 172 19.74 46.15 26.89
C ASP A 172 20.74 45.56 27.90
N HIS A 173 21.78 46.32 28.23
CA HIS A 173 22.81 45.93 29.19
C HIS A 173 23.12 47.07 30.15
N LYS A 174 23.47 46.74 31.40
CA LYS A 174 24.04 47.72 32.33
C LYS A 174 25.51 47.96 31.96
N GLY A 175 25.89 49.21 31.78
CA GLY A 175 27.26 49.64 31.54
C GLY A 175 28.09 49.68 32.82
N ASP A 176 29.41 49.67 32.67
CA ASP A 176 30.40 49.76 33.77
C ASP A 176 30.35 51.11 34.51
N SER A 177 29.81 52.13 33.86
CA SER A 177 29.68 53.50 34.37
C SER A 177 28.30 53.79 34.98
N GLY A 178 27.46 52.77 35.21
CA GLY A 178 26.14 52.89 35.86
C GLY A 178 24.96 53.24 34.95
N GLY A 179 25.18 53.45 33.64
CA GLY A 179 24.12 53.63 32.64
C GLY A 179 23.55 52.32 32.09
N VAL A 180 22.50 52.39 31.28
CA VAL A 180 21.96 51.25 30.50
C VAL A 180 22.13 51.54 29.02
N THR A 181 22.53 50.56 28.22
CA THR A 181 22.65 50.72 26.76
C THR A 181 21.28 50.99 26.12
N GLY A 182 21.27 51.57 24.92
CA GLY A 182 20.08 51.55 24.09
C GLY A 182 19.71 50.13 23.64
N LYS A 183 18.50 49.99 23.08
CA LYS A 183 18.08 48.76 22.39
C LYS A 183 18.89 48.57 21.09
N PRO A 184 18.94 47.36 20.52
CA PRO A 184 19.57 47.14 19.23
C PRO A 184 19.03 48.06 18.14
N ASN A 185 19.93 48.61 17.34
CA ASN A 185 19.59 49.47 16.19
C ASN A 185 19.19 48.67 14.94
N GLN A 186 19.30 47.35 14.98
CA GLN A 186 18.83 46.41 13.95
C GLN A 186 17.84 45.44 14.59
N GLN A 187 16.72 45.21 13.91
CA GLN A 187 15.68 44.28 14.36
C GLN A 187 15.75 42.95 13.62
N MET A 188 15.38 41.88 14.33
CA MET A 188 15.09 40.56 13.75
C MET A 188 13.65 40.43 13.26
#